data_AF-A0A2I1PDD8-F1
#
_entry.id   AF-A0A2I1PDD8-F1
#
_cell.length_a   1.000
_cell.length_b   1.000
_cell.length_c   1.000
_cell.angle_alpha   90.00
_cell.angle_beta   90.00
_cell.angle_gamma   90.00
#
_symmetry.space_group_name_H-M   'P 1'
#
loop_
_entity.id
_entity.type
_entity.pdbx_description
1 polymer ?
#
loop_
_entity_poly.entity_id
_entity_poly.type
_entity_poly.pdbx_seq_one_letter_code
_entity_poly.pdbx_strand_id
1 'polypeptide(L)'
;MRPTTSPRTSPGHPSQQATASRGARRSADDLFAEFRGRGQIVAETVRPGALGATMILGGLALAAGLLTVLLGVLAAARGDASLGMAVVGILLVTLGLGAAALWSWRRSATARGRTWVIGTEGITIDGVGPVPWGDLEPPTERMEDAPWDEGRQLALVMPFTPAGQMRADQLDPSLRGVLNDAARPRAFGTPRVHSVRIVRMKGTGRHEFARFLERAHRAVLGR
;
A
#
# COMPACT_ATOMS: atom_id res chain seq x y z
N MET A 1 -61.43 -11.82 -10.92
CA MET A 1 -60.06 -11.93 -10.37
C MET A 1 -59.16 -10.98 -11.16
N ARG A 2 -58.61 -9.94 -10.52
CA ARG A 2 -57.71 -8.97 -11.17
C ARG A 2 -56.27 -9.28 -10.73
N PRO A 3 -55.29 -9.32 -11.64
CA PRO A 3 -53.90 -9.53 -11.26
C PRO A 3 -53.30 -8.23 -10.71
N THR A 4 -52.83 -8.29 -9.47
CA THR A 4 -52.07 -7.25 -8.78
C THR A 4 -50.61 -7.30 -9.23
N THR A 5 -50.21 -6.34 -10.06
CA THR A 5 -48.80 -6.11 -10.40
C THR A 5 -48.11 -5.30 -9.30
N SER A 6 -47.22 -5.95 -8.56
CA SER A 6 -46.34 -5.30 -7.58
C SER A 6 -45.22 -4.51 -8.29
N PRO A 7 -44.89 -3.30 -7.83
CA PRO A 7 -43.80 -2.51 -8.39
C PRO A 7 -42.44 -3.09 -7.99
N ARG A 8 -41.60 -3.31 -8.98
CA ARG A 8 -40.21 -3.80 -8.85
C ARG A 8 -39.33 -2.63 -8.43
N THR A 9 -39.05 -2.52 -7.14
CA THR A 9 -38.05 -1.59 -6.59
C THR A 9 -36.65 -2.07 -6.99
N SER A 10 -36.05 -1.42 -7.98
CA SER A 10 -34.62 -1.60 -8.30
C SER A 10 -33.77 -1.13 -7.11
N PRO A 11 -32.88 -1.96 -6.55
CA PRO A 11 -31.88 -1.48 -5.60
C PRO A 11 -30.93 -0.53 -6.33
N GLY A 12 -30.97 0.75 -5.93
CA GLY A 12 -30.04 1.75 -6.43
C GLY A 12 -28.61 1.35 -6.05
N HIS A 13 -27.78 1.12 -7.07
CA HIS A 13 -26.34 0.93 -6.90
C HIS A 13 -25.72 2.21 -6.28
N PRO A 14 -25.11 2.17 -5.09
CA PRO A 14 -24.33 3.28 -4.53
C PRO A 14 -22.95 3.37 -5.18
N SER A 15 -22.89 3.33 -6.51
CA SER A 15 -21.66 3.11 -7.27
C SER A 15 -21.31 4.29 -8.16
N GLN A 16 -21.40 5.55 -7.70
CA GLN A 16 -20.93 6.67 -8.55
C GLN A 16 -20.64 8.04 -7.92
N GLN A 17 -20.40 8.15 -6.61
CA GLN A 17 -19.88 9.38 -5.99
C GLN A 17 -18.48 9.25 -5.36
N ALA A 18 -17.65 8.35 -5.91
CA ALA A 18 -16.21 8.39 -5.70
C ALA A 18 -15.53 9.35 -6.71
N THR A 19 -16.11 10.52 -6.95
CA THR A 19 -15.47 11.59 -7.72
C THR A 19 -14.43 12.30 -6.85
N ALA A 20 -13.24 11.72 -6.85
CA ALA A 20 -12.01 12.44 -7.14
C ALA A 20 -11.75 13.76 -6.37
N SER A 21 -11.62 13.70 -5.04
CA SER A 21 -10.73 14.59 -4.31
C SER A 21 -9.27 14.18 -4.59
N ARG A 22 -8.81 14.34 -5.84
CA ARG A 22 -7.41 14.09 -6.22
C ARG A 22 -6.54 15.18 -5.61
N GLY A 23 -5.98 14.91 -4.43
CA GLY A 23 -4.76 15.57 -3.96
C GLY A 23 -4.86 16.44 -2.71
N ALA A 24 -6.06 16.78 -2.23
CA ALA A 24 -6.17 17.50 -0.96
C ALA A 24 -5.72 16.59 0.20
N ARG A 25 -4.78 17.08 1.01
CA ARG A 25 -4.40 16.42 2.25
C ARG A 25 -5.64 16.40 3.16
N ARG A 26 -6.09 15.22 3.58
CA ARG A 26 -7.17 15.07 4.57
C ARG A 26 -6.56 14.93 5.95
N SER A 27 -7.03 15.72 6.90
CA SER A 27 -6.66 15.65 8.31
C SER A 27 -7.40 14.50 9.02
N ALA A 28 -6.96 14.17 10.24
CA ALA A 28 -7.70 13.24 11.09
C ALA A 28 -9.13 13.71 11.40
N ASP A 29 -9.33 15.04 11.53
CA ASP A 29 -10.64 15.65 11.82
C ASP A 29 -11.61 15.46 10.64
N ASP A 30 -11.13 15.66 9.40
CA ASP A 30 -11.94 15.47 8.18
C ASP A 30 -12.43 14.02 8.06
N LEU A 31 -11.51 13.06 8.27
CA LEU A 31 -11.83 11.63 8.22
C LEU A 31 -12.82 11.23 9.31
N PHE A 32 -12.66 11.78 10.52
CA PHE A 32 -13.57 11.48 11.62
C PHE A 32 -14.96 12.12 11.42
N ALA A 33 -15.02 13.33 10.87
CA ALA A 33 -16.28 13.96 10.49
C ALA A 33 -17.02 13.13 9.42
N GLU A 34 -16.30 12.66 8.39
CA GLU A 34 -16.84 11.77 7.36
C GLU A 34 -17.35 10.46 7.97
N PHE A 35 -16.55 9.83 8.83
CA PHE A 35 -16.93 8.60 9.54
C PHE A 35 -18.18 8.78 10.39
N ARG A 36 -18.31 9.88 11.13
CA ARG A 36 -19.53 10.15 11.92
C ARG A 36 -20.75 10.41 11.05
N GLY A 37 -20.58 11.08 9.91
CA GLY A 37 -21.69 11.40 9.01
C GLY A 37 -22.19 10.20 8.20
N ARG A 38 -21.27 9.31 7.78
CA ARG A 38 -21.57 8.18 6.88
C ARG A 38 -21.58 6.81 7.56
N GLY A 39 -21.03 6.70 8.77
CA GLY A 39 -20.79 5.43 9.46
C GLY A 39 -19.64 4.60 8.87
N GLN A 40 -19.06 5.03 7.75
CA GLN A 40 -18.01 4.32 7.06
C GLN A 40 -17.11 5.28 6.26
N ILE A 41 -15.83 4.96 6.18
CA ILE A 41 -14.88 5.61 5.26
C ILE A 41 -14.11 4.56 4.46
N VAL A 42 -13.71 4.94 3.24
CA VAL A 42 -12.85 4.13 2.38
C VAL A 42 -11.54 4.87 2.15
N ALA A 43 -10.44 4.26 2.55
CA ALA A 43 -9.08 4.77 2.37
C ALA A 43 -8.26 3.80 1.53
N GLU A 44 -7.40 4.30 0.64
CA GLU A 44 -6.52 3.46 -0.16
C GLU A 44 -5.06 3.71 0.25
N THR A 45 -4.26 2.65 0.37
CA THR A 45 -2.85 2.78 0.78
C THR A 45 -1.98 3.34 -0.35
N VAL A 46 -0.90 4.01 0.02
CA VAL A 46 0.19 4.33 -0.91
C VAL A 46 1.12 3.12 -0.98
N ARG A 47 1.39 2.57 -2.17
CA ARG A 47 2.41 1.51 -2.34
C ARG A 47 3.81 2.13 -2.34
N PRO A 48 4.69 1.84 -1.36
CA PRO A 48 6.03 2.43 -1.30
C PRO A 48 7.04 1.75 -2.24
N GLY A 49 6.82 0.48 -2.63
CA GLY A 49 7.85 -0.34 -3.31
C GLY A 49 8.22 0.09 -4.73
N ALA A 50 7.38 0.87 -5.40
CA ALA A 50 7.59 1.33 -6.76
C ALA A 50 8.76 2.30 -6.94
N LEU A 51 8.94 3.17 -5.96
CA LEU A 51 9.83 4.33 -6.08
C LEU A 51 11.30 3.91 -5.92
N GLY A 52 11.60 2.98 -5.01
CA GLY A 52 12.97 2.53 -4.76
C GLY A 52 13.63 1.87 -5.97
N ALA A 53 13.00 0.86 -6.56
CA ALA A 53 13.56 0.16 -7.73
C ALA A 53 13.71 1.09 -8.93
N THR A 54 12.75 2.00 -9.14
CA THR A 54 12.80 2.98 -10.23
C THR A 54 13.93 3.99 -10.03
N MET A 55 14.16 4.46 -8.79
CA MET A 55 15.27 5.36 -8.48
C MET A 55 16.64 4.68 -8.67
N ILE A 56 16.79 3.43 -8.23
CA ILE A 56 18.05 2.68 -8.40
C ILE A 56 18.33 2.44 -9.89
N LEU A 57 17.36 1.92 -10.64
CA LEU A 57 17.54 1.64 -12.07
C LEU A 57 17.73 2.94 -12.87
N GLY A 58 17.00 4.00 -12.55
CA GLY A 58 17.14 5.31 -13.18
C GLY A 58 18.51 5.93 -12.91
N GLY A 59 19.01 5.84 -11.67
CA GLY A 59 20.34 6.29 -11.29
C GLY A 59 21.44 5.52 -12.03
N LEU A 60 21.34 4.18 -12.10
CA LEU A 60 22.27 3.34 -12.85
C LEU A 60 22.26 3.66 -14.35
N ALA A 61 21.08 3.83 -14.95
CA ALA A 61 20.96 4.22 -16.36
C ALA A 61 21.61 5.60 -16.61
N LEU A 62 21.43 6.56 -15.72
CA LEU A 62 22.05 7.88 -15.84
C LEU A 62 23.57 7.81 -15.73
N ALA A 63 24.10 7.06 -14.77
CA ALA A 63 25.54 6.86 -14.60
C ALA A 63 26.17 6.15 -15.82
N ALA A 64 25.53 5.09 -16.31
CA ALA A 64 25.98 4.35 -17.49
C ALA A 64 25.91 5.20 -18.76
N GLY A 65 24.88 6.06 -18.90
CA GLY A 65 24.77 7.02 -19.98
C GLY A 65 25.91 8.04 -19.98
N LEU A 66 26.25 8.61 -18.82
CA LEU A 66 27.39 9.53 -18.69
C LEU A 66 28.71 8.85 -19.06
N LEU A 67 28.91 7.60 -18.63
CA LEU A 67 30.09 6.82 -18.98
C LEU A 67 30.17 6.55 -20.49
N THR A 68 29.04 6.24 -21.12
CA THR A 68 28.94 6.02 -22.58
C THR A 68 29.36 7.28 -23.34
N VAL A 69 28.89 8.45 -22.91
CA VAL A 69 29.25 9.74 -23.52
C VAL A 69 30.75 10.00 -23.38
N LEU A 70 31.32 9.83 -22.18
CA LEU A 70 32.74 10.05 -21.93
C LEU A 70 33.63 9.13 -22.78
N LEU A 71 33.31 7.83 -22.82
CA LEU A 71 34.05 6.85 -23.62
C LEU A 71 33.87 7.10 -25.12
N GLY A 72 32.70 7.57 -25.57
CA GLY A 72 32.46 7.98 -26.94
C GLY A 72 33.34 9.14 -27.38
N VAL A 73 33.46 10.17 -26.54
CA VAL A 73 34.36 11.31 -26.77
C VAL A 73 35.82 10.84 -26.84
N LEU A 74 36.24 9.95 -25.93
CA LEU A 74 37.60 9.42 -25.90
C LEU A 74 37.93 8.55 -27.12
N ALA A 75 36.99 7.70 -27.54
CA ALA A 75 37.12 6.86 -28.73
C ALA A 75 37.26 7.71 -30.00
N ALA A 76 36.42 8.74 -30.13
CA ALA A 76 36.47 9.69 -31.25
C ALA A 76 37.80 10.46 -31.29
N ALA A 77 38.31 10.88 -30.14
CA ALA A 77 39.59 11.58 -30.04
C ALA A 77 40.81 10.69 -30.36
N ARG A 78 40.73 9.38 -30.09
CA ARG A 78 41.84 8.43 -30.29
C ARG A 78 41.76 7.61 -31.58
N GLY A 79 40.61 7.62 -32.27
CA GLY A 79 40.40 6.80 -33.47
C GLY A 79 40.44 5.28 -33.23
N ASP A 80 40.20 4.85 -31.99
CA ASP A 80 40.34 3.45 -31.58
C ASP A 80 39.01 2.70 -31.75
N ALA A 81 38.97 1.78 -32.71
CA ALA A 81 37.80 0.96 -33.01
C ALA A 81 37.40 0.03 -31.85
N SER A 82 38.35 -0.38 -31.01
CA SER A 82 38.07 -1.24 -29.84
C SER A 82 37.26 -0.49 -28.78
N LEU A 83 37.55 0.80 -28.57
CA LEU A 83 36.76 1.68 -27.70
C LEU A 83 35.37 1.94 -28.29
N GLY A 84 35.24 2.03 -29.62
CA GLY A 84 33.94 2.16 -30.29
C GLY A 84 33.00 0.99 -29.99
N MET A 85 33.50 -0.25 -30.03
CA MET A 85 32.71 -1.45 -29.68
C MET A 85 32.30 -1.45 -28.20
N ALA A 86 33.18 -1.00 -27.29
CA ALA A 86 32.84 -0.86 -25.88
C ALA A 86 31.70 0.16 -25.65
N VAL A 87 31.72 1.29 -26.37
CA VAL A 87 30.66 2.32 -26.31
C VAL A 87 29.31 1.75 -26.75
N VAL A 88 29.27 0.97 -27.83
CA VAL A 88 28.04 0.32 -28.29
C VAL A 88 27.50 -0.65 -27.24
N GLY A 89 28.36 -1.45 -26.60
CA GLY A 89 27.98 -2.37 -25.54
C GLY A 89 27.35 -1.65 -24.33
N ILE A 90 28.00 -0.59 -23.85
CA ILE A 90 27.51 0.19 -22.69
C ILE A 90 26.21 0.93 -23.04
N LEU A 91 26.08 1.43 -24.27
CA LEU A 91 24.85 2.05 -24.75
C LEU A 91 23.65 1.08 -24.69
N LEU A 92 23.83 -0.15 -25.16
CA LEU A 92 22.77 -1.17 -25.11
C LEU A 92 22.37 -1.52 -23.68
N VAL A 93 23.33 -1.66 -22.77
CA VAL A 93 23.06 -1.88 -21.33
C VAL A 93 22.28 -0.69 -20.74
N THR A 94 22.69 0.54 -21.08
CA THR A 94 22.02 1.77 -20.62
C THR A 94 20.57 1.83 -21.08
N LEU A 95 20.31 1.54 -22.36
CA LEU A 95 18.96 1.48 -22.92
C LEU A 95 18.12 0.39 -22.26
N GLY A 96 18.70 -0.80 -22.03
CA GLY A 96 18.04 -1.90 -21.31
C GLY A 96 17.63 -1.51 -19.88
N LEU A 97 18.53 -0.87 -19.13
CA LEU A 97 18.26 -0.38 -17.78
C LEU A 97 17.18 0.72 -17.78
N GLY A 98 17.25 1.66 -18.73
CA GLY A 98 16.24 2.72 -18.88
C GLY A 98 14.86 2.15 -19.21
N ALA A 99 14.78 1.18 -20.12
CA ALA A 99 13.53 0.50 -20.46
C ALA A 99 12.96 -0.28 -19.25
N ALA A 100 13.81 -0.99 -18.50
CA ALA A 100 13.40 -1.69 -17.28
C ALA A 100 12.90 -0.73 -16.19
N ALA A 101 13.56 0.41 -15.99
CA ALA A 101 13.13 1.45 -15.07
C ALA A 101 11.76 2.02 -15.46
N LEU A 102 11.58 2.34 -16.74
CA LEU A 102 10.33 2.87 -17.28
C LEU A 102 9.19 1.84 -17.15
N TRP A 103 9.46 0.58 -17.46
CA TRP A 103 8.48 -0.49 -17.33
C TRP A 103 8.08 -0.74 -15.87
N SER A 104 9.05 -0.77 -14.96
CA SER A 104 8.83 -0.88 -13.52
C SER A 104 7.97 0.29 -12.99
N TRP A 105 8.29 1.51 -13.42
CA TRP A 105 7.52 2.70 -13.07
C TRP A 105 6.08 2.63 -13.59
N ARG A 106 5.88 2.29 -14.87
CA ARG A 106 4.55 2.18 -15.48
C ARG A 106 3.70 1.12 -14.77
N ARG A 107 4.26 -0.07 -14.56
CA ARG A 107 3.57 -1.16 -13.86
C ARG A 107 3.16 -0.75 -12.46
N SER A 108 4.05 -0.02 -11.78
CA SER A 108 3.79 0.50 -10.45
C SER A 108 2.75 1.61 -10.41
N ALA A 109 2.76 2.52 -11.38
CA ALA A 109 1.83 3.64 -11.46
C ALA A 109 0.38 3.17 -11.67
N THR A 110 0.19 2.03 -12.32
CA THR A 110 -1.12 1.41 -12.54
C THR A 110 -1.58 0.50 -11.39
N ALA A 111 -0.68 0.13 -10.47
CA ALA A 111 -1.02 -0.80 -9.40
C ALA A 111 -1.83 -0.10 -8.30
N ARG A 112 -3.03 -0.62 -8.01
CA ARG A 112 -3.88 -0.13 -6.92
C ARG A 112 -3.25 -0.48 -5.57
N GLY A 113 -3.39 0.44 -4.61
CA GLY A 113 -3.04 0.20 -3.21
C GLY A 113 -4.07 -0.72 -2.55
N ARG A 114 -3.80 -1.12 -1.31
CA ARG A 114 -4.79 -1.85 -0.51
C ARG A 114 -5.94 -0.93 -0.15
N THR A 115 -7.16 -1.42 -0.24
CA THR A 115 -8.37 -0.70 0.13
C THR A 115 -8.72 -1.03 1.57
N TRP A 116 -8.80 -0.01 2.41
CA TRP A 116 -9.26 -0.09 3.78
C TRP A 116 -10.65 0.49 3.86
N VAL A 117 -11.57 -0.29 4.39
CA VAL A 117 -12.94 0.11 4.68
C VAL A 117 -13.06 0.13 6.20
N ILE A 118 -13.29 1.32 6.75
CA ILE A 118 -13.38 1.55 8.19
C ILE A 118 -14.83 1.89 8.49
N GLY A 119 -15.56 0.94 9.04
CA GLY A 119 -16.98 1.05 9.38
C GLY A 119 -17.21 1.05 10.89
N THR A 120 -18.45 1.25 11.31
CA THR A 120 -18.85 1.10 12.72
C THR A 120 -18.68 -0.32 13.25
N GLU A 121 -18.76 -1.31 12.36
CA GLU A 121 -18.60 -2.73 12.65
C GLU A 121 -17.13 -3.15 12.84
N GLY A 122 -16.18 -2.40 12.28
CA GLY A 122 -14.76 -2.73 12.31
C GLY A 122 -13.97 -2.25 11.11
N ILE A 123 -12.82 -2.89 10.88
CA ILE A 123 -11.90 -2.58 9.80
C ILE A 123 -11.82 -3.76 8.83
N THR A 124 -12.05 -3.50 7.54
CA THR A 124 -11.88 -4.48 6.46
C THR A 124 -10.77 -4.02 5.54
N ILE A 125 -9.80 -4.89 5.22
CA ILE A 125 -8.64 -4.56 4.37
C ILE A 125 -8.62 -5.51 3.18
N ASP A 126 -8.73 -4.98 1.96
CA ASP A 126 -8.81 -5.76 0.71
C ASP A 126 -9.79 -6.95 0.77
N GLY A 127 -10.93 -6.74 1.46
CA GLY A 127 -11.96 -7.78 1.65
C GLY A 127 -11.71 -8.75 2.82
N VAL A 128 -10.56 -8.66 3.50
CA VAL A 128 -10.29 -9.39 4.75
C VAL A 128 -10.88 -8.61 5.92
N GLY A 129 -11.92 -9.16 6.53
CA GLY A 129 -12.64 -8.54 7.64
C GLY A 129 -14.16 -8.79 7.60
N PRO A 130 -14.96 -8.05 8.38
CA PRO A 130 -14.53 -6.97 9.27
C PRO A 130 -13.80 -7.48 10.50
N VAL A 131 -12.68 -6.83 10.85
CA VAL A 131 -12.02 -6.98 12.15
C VAL A 131 -12.73 -6.06 13.14
N PRO A 132 -13.47 -6.60 14.13
CA PRO A 132 -14.26 -5.78 15.04
C PRO A 132 -13.41 -4.83 15.88
N TRP A 133 -13.96 -3.67 16.23
CA TRP A 133 -13.24 -2.72 17.10
C TRP A 133 -12.86 -3.31 18.46
N GLY A 134 -13.69 -4.20 19.02
CA GLY A 134 -13.39 -4.91 20.28
C GLY A 134 -12.26 -5.94 20.19
N ASP A 135 -11.84 -6.30 18.97
CA ASP A 135 -10.69 -7.18 18.74
C ASP A 135 -9.37 -6.44 18.60
N LEU A 136 -9.42 -5.12 18.57
CA LEU A 136 -8.27 -4.27 18.35
C LEU A 136 -8.02 -3.41 19.57
N GLU A 137 -6.76 -3.30 19.95
CA GLU A 137 -6.30 -2.26 20.85
C GLU A 137 -6.12 -0.94 20.09
N PRO A 138 -6.10 0.21 20.81
CA PRO A 138 -5.82 1.50 20.20
C PRO A 138 -4.48 1.51 19.42
N PRO A 139 -4.35 2.37 18.39
CA PRO A 139 -3.12 2.51 17.64
C PRO A 139 -1.90 2.80 18.54
N THR A 140 -0.80 2.09 18.32
CA THR A 140 0.45 2.26 19.07
C THR A 140 1.67 1.97 18.19
N GLU A 141 2.83 2.51 18.58
CA GLU A 141 4.10 2.22 17.94
C GLU A 141 4.76 1.02 18.61
N ARG A 142 5.06 -0.02 17.84
CA ARG A 142 5.70 -1.25 18.33
C ARG A 142 6.82 -1.70 17.40
N MET A 143 7.82 -2.35 17.96
CA MET A 143 8.85 -3.05 17.18
C MET A 143 8.24 -4.32 16.58
N GLU A 144 8.10 -4.34 15.27
CA GLU A 144 7.54 -5.44 14.47
C GLU A 144 8.60 -5.97 13.51
N ASP A 145 8.43 -7.20 13.04
CA ASP A 145 9.34 -7.74 12.03
C ASP A 145 9.27 -6.92 10.74
N ALA A 146 10.42 -6.71 10.11
CA ALA A 146 10.47 -6.10 8.81
C ALA A 146 9.81 -7.07 7.80
N PRO A 147 8.92 -6.58 6.92
CA PRO A 147 8.31 -7.45 5.93
C PRO A 147 9.34 -8.05 4.99
N TRP A 148 10.38 -7.28 4.63
CA TRP A 148 11.34 -7.61 3.57
C TRP A 148 12.72 -8.03 4.04
N ASP A 149 13.02 -7.82 5.33
CA ASP A 149 14.34 -8.08 5.92
C ASP A 149 14.19 -8.90 7.21
N GLU A 150 15.29 -9.47 7.71
CA GLU A 150 15.32 -10.23 8.97
C GLU A 150 15.31 -9.35 10.22
N GLY A 151 15.38 -8.02 10.05
CA GLY A 151 15.39 -7.06 11.13
C GLY A 151 14.01 -6.78 11.73
N ARG A 152 14.01 -6.04 12.85
CA ARG A 152 12.80 -5.43 13.42
C ARG A 152 12.79 -3.94 13.11
N GLN A 153 11.60 -3.37 12.95
CA GLN A 153 11.42 -1.94 12.72
C GLN A 153 10.28 -1.39 13.58
N LEU A 154 10.37 -0.12 13.92
CA LEU A 154 9.28 0.58 14.58
C LEU A 154 8.12 0.79 13.58
N ALA A 155 6.99 0.17 13.87
CA ALA A 155 5.79 0.24 13.05
C ALA A 155 4.61 0.76 13.87
N LEU A 156 3.75 1.54 13.23
CA LEU A 156 2.48 1.98 13.78
C LEU A 156 1.45 0.89 13.50
N VAL A 157 0.82 0.36 14.54
CA VAL A 157 -0.06 -0.82 14.45
C VAL A 157 -1.27 -0.68 15.36
N MET A 158 -2.31 -1.46 15.08
CA MET A 158 -3.38 -1.77 16.04
C MET A 158 -3.20 -3.22 16.51
N PRO A 159 -2.70 -3.46 17.73
CA PRO A 159 -2.54 -4.81 18.26
C PRO A 159 -3.89 -5.53 18.34
N PHE A 160 -3.88 -6.85 18.22
CA PHE A 160 -5.08 -7.64 18.55
C PHE A 160 -5.22 -7.80 20.06
N THR A 161 -6.47 -7.76 20.54
CA THR A 161 -6.82 -8.28 21.87
C THR A 161 -6.70 -9.81 21.87
N PRO A 162 -6.73 -10.50 23.03
CA PRO A 162 -6.71 -11.96 23.06
C PRO A 162 -7.81 -12.62 22.22
N ALA A 163 -9.02 -12.06 22.22
CA ALA A 163 -10.13 -12.54 21.39
C ALA A 163 -9.87 -12.28 19.90
N GLY A 164 -9.35 -11.11 19.56
CA GLY A 164 -8.94 -10.76 18.20
C GLY A 164 -7.83 -11.67 17.67
N GLN A 165 -6.86 -12.03 18.52
CA GLN A 165 -5.77 -12.92 18.18
C GLN A 165 -6.29 -14.31 17.81
N MET A 166 -7.22 -14.86 18.60
CA MET A 166 -7.84 -16.16 18.29
C MET A 166 -8.54 -16.16 16.94
N ARG A 167 -9.29 -15.09 16.61
CA ARG A 167 -9.94 -14.95 15.30
C ARG A 167 -8.92 -14.78 14.18
N ALA A 168 -7.87 -14.01 14.41
CA ALA A 168 -6.81 -13.81 13.42
C ALA A 168 -6.00 -15.09 13.15
N ASP A 169 -5.82 -15.96 14.15
CA ASP A 169 -5.17 -17.26 13.98
C ASP A 169 -6.03 -18.26 13.17
N GLN A 170 -7.36 -18.10 13.20
CA GLN A 170 -8.29 -18.89 12.38
C GLN A 170 -8.31 -18.45 10.91
N LEU A 171 -7.77 -17.27 10.60
CA LEU A 171 -7.68 -16.77 9.24
C LEU A 171 -6.70 -17.63 8.43
N ASP A 172 -7.07 -17.89 7.17
CA ASP A 172 -6.20 -18.55 6.19
C ASP A 172 -4.81 -17.87 6.17
N PRO A 173 -3.71 -18.64 6.27
CA PRO A 173 -2.35 -18.10 6.28
C PRO A 173 -2.06 -17.12 5.13
N SER A 174 -2.62 -17.35 3.94
CA SER A 174 -2.43 -16.48 2.77
C SER A 174 -3.02 -15.08 2.94
N LEU A 175 -4.05 -14.92 3.79
CA LEU A 175 -4.73 -13.66 4.03
C LEU A 175 -4.11 -12.85 5.18
N ARG A 176 -3.29 -13.46 6.03
CA ARG A 176 -2.65 -12.77 7.17
C ARG A 176 -1.73 -11.63 6.73
N GLY A 177 -1.06 -11.80 5.60
CA GLY A 177 -0.23 -10.77 4.95
C GLY A 177 -1.01 -9.52 4.52
N VAL A 178 -2.34 -9.59 4.42
CA VAL A 178 -3.20 -8.44 4.11
C VAL A 178 -3.30 -7.51 5.32
N LEU A 179 -3.45 -8.07 6.52
CA LEU A 179 -3.57 -7.35 7.79
C LEU A 179 -2.20 -6.80 8.25
N ASN A 180 -1.13 -7.58 8.07
CA ASN A 180 0.24 -7.13 8.33
C ASN A 180 1.22 -7.80 7.37
N ASP A 181 1.95 -7.01 6.60
CA ASP A 181 2.94 -7.49 5.63
C ASP A 181 4.02 -8.38 6.25
N ALA A 182 4.31 -8.22 7.54
CA ALA A 182 5.27 -9.05 8.26
C ALA A 182 4.83 -10.53 8.34
N ALA A 183 3.51 -10.78 8.38
CA ALA A 183 2.88 -12.10 8.48
C ALA A 183 2.57 -12.75 7.12
N ARG A 184 3.20 -12.26 6.04
CA ARG A 184 3.08 -12.88 4.70
C ARG A 184 3.67 -14.29 4.68
N PRO A 185 3.15 -15.19 3.82
CA PRO A 185 3.76 -16.50 3.59
C PRO A 185 5.24 -16.35 3.15
N ARG A 186 6.12 -17.13 3.77
CA ARG A 186 7.55 -17.23 3.45
C ARG A 186 7.90 -18.67 3.08
N ALA A 187 9.09 -18.87 2.53
CA ALA A 187 9.59 -20.21 2.19
C ALA A 187 9.58 -21.17 3.40
N PHE A 188 9.82 -20.64 4.61
CA PHE A 188 9.86 -21.39 5.87
C PHE A 188 8.59 -21.22 6.71
N GLY A 189 7.42 -21.20 6.07
CA GLY A 189 6.13 -21.12 6.74
C GLY A 189 5.53 -19.71 6.79
N THR A 190 4.39 -19.59 7.48
CA THR A 190 3.65 -18.32 7.59
C THR A 190 3.66 -17.84 9.04
N PRO A 191 4.28 -16.69 9.35
CA PRO A 191 4.26 -16.13 10.70
C PRO A 191 2.82 -15.86 11.18
N ARG A 192 2.64 -15.83 12.51
CA ARG A 192 1.37 -15.39 13.10
C ARG A 192 1.22 -13.88 12.93
N VAL A 193 -0.03 -13.44 12.83
CA VAL A 193 -0.35 -12.01 12.75
C VAL A 193 -0.80 -11.54 14.12
N HIS A 194 -0.09 -10.58 14.69
CA HIS A 194 -0.32 -10.07 16.06
C HIS A 194 -0.97 -8.69 16.11
N SER A 195 -1.00 -8.03 14.96
CA SER A 195 -1.45 -6.66 14.86
C SER A 195 -1.89 -6.36 13.42
N VAL A 196 -2.74 -5.36 13.26
CA VAL A 196 -3.06 -4.76 11.97
C VAL A 196 -2.10 -3.60 11.74
N ARG A 197 -1.30 -3.65 10.66
CA ARG A 197 -0.27 -2.64 10.41
C ARG A 197 -0.87 -1.39 9.77
N ILE A 198 -0.63 -0.23 10.38
CA ILE A 198 -1.08 1.06 9.85
C ILE A 198 -0.04 1.60 8.88
N VAL A 199 -0.45 1.73 7.62
CA VAL A 199 0.39 2.25 6.54
C VAL A 199 -0.07 3.64 6.11
N ARG A 200 0.72 4.30 5.26
CA ARG A 200 0.37 5.60 4.70
C ARG A 200 -0.80 5.45 3.72
N MET A 201 -1.81 6.31 3.87
CA MET A 201 -2.98 6.36 2.99
C MET A 201 -2.82 7.45 1.92
N LYS A 202 -3.49 7.30 0.78
CA LYS A 202 -3.56 8.35 -0.25
C LYS A 202 -4.27 9.57 0.34
N GLY A 203 -3.60 10.72 0.28
CA GLY A 203 -4.13 11.98 0.82
C GLY A 203 -4.01 12.13 2.34
N THR A 204 -3.57 11.13 3.10
CA THR A 204 -3.47 11.22 4.57
C THR A 204 -2.14 10.67 5.09
N GLY A 205 -1.48 11.44 5.95
CA GLY A 205 -0.25 10.99 6.61
C GLY A 205 -0.49 9.79 7.53
N ARG A 206 0.54 8.98 7.77
CA ARG A 206 0.43 7.77 8.61
C ARG A 206 -0.06 8.08 10.04
N HIS A 207 0.51 9.12 10.67
CA HIS A 207 0.11 9.52 12.02
C HIS A 207 -1.28 10.17 12.07
N GLU A 208 -1.64 10.96 11.06
CA GLU A 208 -3.01 11.51 10.92
C GLU A 208 -4.05 10.40 10.86
N PHE A 209 -3.79 9.38 10.04
CA PHE A 209 -4.68 8.25 9.90
C PHE A 209 -4.79 7.44 11.21
N ALA A 210 -3.70 7.26 11.94
CA ALA A 210 -3.75 6.62 13.26
C ALA A 210 -4.52 7.43 14.29
N ARG A 211 -4.38 8.77 14.33
CA ARG A 211 -5.19 9.63 15.20
C ARG A 211 -6.69 9.51 14.88
N PHE A 212 -7.03 9.40 13.60
CA PHE A 212 -8.39 9.09 13.18
C PHE A 212 -8.86 7.73 13.73
N LEU A 213 -8.09 6.66 13.55
CA LEU A 213 -8.42 5.32 14.02
C LEU A 213 -8.61 5.26 15.55
N GLU A 214 -7.75 5.95 16.29
CA GLU A 214 -7.86 6.04 17.76
C GLU A 214 -9.17 6.70 18.19
N ARG A 215 -9.59 7.78 17.52
CA ARG A 215 -10.87 8.44 17.79
C ARG A 215 -12.07 7.60 17.37
N ALA A 216 -11.99 6.92 16.23
CA ALA A 216 -13.03 5.99 15.77
C ALA A 216 -13.22 4.83 16.77
N HIS A 217 -12.11 4.22 17.20
CA HIS A 217 -12.10 3.17 18.22
C HIS A 217 -12.79 3.61 19.52
N ARG A 218 -12.38 4.76 20.08
CA ARG A 218 -13.02 5.34 21.27
C ARG A 218 -14.50 5.66 21.07
N ALA A 219 -14.88 6.19 19.91
CA ALA A 219 -16.26 6.55 19.63
C ALA A 219 -17.20 5.35 19.47
N VAL A 220 -16.68 4.20 19.03
CA VAL A 220 -17.45 2.96 18.87
C VAL A 220 -17.54 2.19 20.18
N LEU A 221 -16.42 2.03 20.91
CA LEU A 221 -16.40 1.25 22.15
C LEU A 221 -16.85 2.03 23.40
N GLY A 222 -16.81 3.37 23.35
CA GLY A 222 -17.29 4.23 24.44
C GLY A 222 -18.79 4.49 24.42
N ARG A 223 -19.55 3.82 23.55
CA ARG A 223 -21.00 3.86 23.45
C ARG A 223 -21.58 2.54 23.95
#